data_AF-A0A9N9Z1P9-F1
#
_entry.id   AF-A0A9N9Z1P9-F1
#
_cell.length_a   1.000
_cell.length_b   1.000
_cell.length_c   1.000
_cell.angle_alpha   90.00
_cell.angle_beta   90.00
_cell.angle_gamma   90.00
#
_symmetry.space_group_name_H-M   'P 1'
#
loop_
_entity.id
_entity.type
_entity.pdbx_description
1 polymer ?
#
loop_
_entity_poly.entity_id
_entity_poly.type
_entity_poly.pdbx_seq_one_letter_code
_entity_poly.pdbx_strand_id
1 'polypeptide(L)'
;MRITIVDSLPDDVLMAVMSNNIVYRPDLGLRSLPAILDSVGRLGSNAIIPSTDSELDKFVGAPWRRSRVRYVVRISIIAPDPGQTAQQLPLTTTSWLDDDFAVFKVLASDQLSGFLCALAFLEKLSLDRLVALTSPSPQLSTLCKREVLMVGAGLVNLVTASRLMDKGWKLHIVDAGPKPSSDASWMSLGCSHGGDDARMFTLSEMDNYNDRTISATMNGVFNSDSADEEAWIAEYEALPPWLASRYNEDIFSLTRDSKTIWDDWQQWEPELFASCETRHDILRIYSDEEHLRGAIERQDGIGATIRVLSPEDVAEYEPALADAAGALDDSGNVRVVAGGIIVHGFTVNAHKFAAQLIHRMTAKGAVFEWNKCVVRILFDQASSTVQGLICEHEAARVDNYVLSPGAYGQSLLQGMRCEGQIHGVLGARIRLPNLEPRLEHSLKLARKAHVTEDANVTVATDDDGKPILIIGSGYGYRCRSV
;
A
#
# COMPACT_ATOMS: atom_id res chain seq x y z
N MET A 1 -8.25 6.36 -16.35
CA MET A 1 -9.57 6.55 -17.01
C MET A 1 -9.95 8.02 -16.96
N ARG A 2 -10.42 8.64 -18.05
CA ARG A 2 -10.89 10.05 -18.03
C ARG A 2 -12.39 10.11 -17.76
N ILE A 3 -12.81 10.90 -16.78
CA ILE A 3 -14.19 10.95 -16.26
C ILE A 3 -14.74 12.37 -16.48
N THR A 4 -16.01 12.49 -16.88
CA THR A 4 -16.68 13.79 -16.98
C THR A 4 -17.86 13.88 -16.03
N ILE A 5 -17.85 14.91 -15.19
CA ILE A 5 -18.97 15.26 -14.32
C ILE A 5 -19.75 16.36 -15.02
N VAL A 6 -21.03 16.12 -15.26
CA VAL A 6 -21.90 17.03 -16.05
C VAL A 6 -22.87 17.84 -15.20
N ASP A 7 -22.89 17.61 -13.89
CA ASP A 7 -23.76 18.30 -12.94
C ASP A 7 -23.06 19.49 -12.30
N SER A 8 -23.86 20.45 -11.81
CA SER A 8 -23.35 21.47 -10.91
C SER A 8 -23.11 20.88 -9.52
N LEU A 9 -21.89 21.02 -9.03
CA LEU A 9 -21.49 20.61 -7.68
C LEU A 9 -21.33 21.83 -6.78
N PRO A 10 -21.73 21.74 -5.50
CA PRO A 10 -21.24 22.62 -4.45
C PRO A 10 -19.71 22.61 -4.37
N ASP A 11 -19.10 23.72 -3.94
CA ASP A 11 -17.64 23.89 -3.92
C ASP A 11 -16.93 22.85 -3.05
N ASP A 12 -17.52 22.49 -1.89
CA ASP A 12 -16.98 21.46 -1.00
C ASP A 12 -16.96 20.07 -1.66
N VAL A 13 -18.05 19.71 -2.36
CA VAL A 13 -18.10 18.46 -3.13
C VAL A 13 -17.11 18.48 -4.28
N LEU A 14 -17.04 19.58 -5.03
CA LEU A 14 -16.12 19.73 -6.15
C LEU A 14 -14.67 19.56 -5.68
N MET A 15 -14.28 20.25 -4.61
CA MET A 15 -12.92 20.15 -4.06
C MET A 15 -12.58 18.74 -3.57
N ALA A 16 -13.56 18.00 -3.05
CA ALA A 16 -13.35 16.63 -2.58
C ALA A 16 -13.18 15.61 -3.73
N VAL A 17 -13.79 15.85 -4.89
CA VAL A 17 -13.81 14.88 -6.00
C VAL A 17 -12.79 15.16 -7.09
N MET A 18 -12.37 16.41 -7.28
CA MET A 18 -11.55 16.80 -8.43
C MET A 18 -10.17 16.15 -8.46
N SER A 19 -9.75 15.75 -9.66
CA SER A 19 -8.43 15.20 -9.96
C SER A 19 -8.04 15.48 -11.42
N ASN A 20 -6.78 15.22 -11.79
CA ASN A 20 -6.26 15.48 -13.14
C ASN A 20 -7.02 14.73 -14.26
N ASN A 21 -7.63 13.59 -13.96
CA ASN A 21 -8.40 12.79 -14.91
C ASN A 21 -9.91 13.06 -14.88
N ILE A 22 -10.38 14.01 -14.06
CA ILE A 22 -11.77 14.43 -13.96
C ILE A 22 -11.96 15.77 -14.69
N VAL A 23 -12.92 15.81 -15.60
CA VAL A 23 -13.33 17.02 -16.31
C VAL A 23 -14.69 17.48 -15.78
N TYR A 24 -14.71 18.63 -15.15
CA TYR A 24 -15.94 19.26 -14.66
C TYR A 24 -16.57 20.13 -15.75
N ARG A 25 -17.78 19.77 -16.21
CA ARG A 25 -18.51 20.45 -17.30
C ARG A 25 -20.01 20.54 -16.99
N PRO A 26 -20.40 21.33 -15.96
CA PRO A 26 -21.80 21.49 -15.57
C PRO A 26 -22.66 22.09 -16.69
N ASP A 27 -22.04 22.80 -17.64
CA ASP A 27 -22.72 23.39 -18.79
C ASP A 27 -23.28 22.33 -19.77
N LEU A 28 -22.77 21.08 -19.74
CA LEU A 28 -23.20 20.03 -20.64
C LEU A 28 -24.59 19.48 -20.32
N GLY A 29 -25.05 19.50 -19.07
CA GLY A 29 -26.42 19.08 -18.73
C GLY A 29 -27.49 19.91 -19.47
N LEU A 30 -27.18 21.17 -19.75
CA LEU A 30 -28.07 22.10 -20.47
C LEU A 30 -28.03 21.96 -22.00
N ARG A 31 -27.18 21.08 -22.55
CA ARG A 31 -26.99 20.93 -24.01
C ARG A 31 -27.83 19.81 -24.59
N SER A 32 -27.97 19.82 -25.92
CA SER A 32 -28.57 18.71 -26.66
C SER A 32 -27.64 17.50 -26.70
N LEU A 33 -28.22 16.29 -26.80
CA LEU A 33 -27.45 15.04 -26.84
C LEU A 33 -26.32 15.03 -27.90
N PRO A 34 -26.51 15.48 -29.15
CA PRO A 34 -25.42 15.55 -30.12
C PRO A 34 -24.25 16.44 -29.66
N ALA A 35 -24.54 17.57 -29.01
CA ALA A 35 -23.51 18.48 -28.50
C ALA A 35 -22.76 17.89 -27.30
N ILE A 36 -23.44 17.13 -26.45
CA ILE A 36 -22.82 16.38 -25.35
C ILE A 36 -21.88 15.32 -25.92
N LEU A 37 -22.34 14.49 -26.86
CA LEU A 37 -21.55 13.42 -27.48
C LEU A 37 -20.29 13.96 -28.18
N ASP A 38 -20.41 15.05 -28.94
CA ASP A 38 -19.26 15.72 -29.57
C ASP A 38 -18.28 16.24 -28.51
N SER A 39 -18.78 16.93 -27.48
CA SER A 39 -17.94 17.49 -26.41
C SER A 39 -17.16 16.41 -25.67
N VAL A 40 -17.87 15.37 -25.21
CA VAL A 40 -17.31 14.23 -24.49
C VAL A 40 -16.32 13.44 -25.37
N GLY A 41 -16.64 13.27 -26.67
CA GLY A 41 -15.75 12.65 -27.64
C GLY A 41 -14.44 13.43 -27.82
N ARG A 42 -14.51 14.76 -27.93
CA ARG A 42 -13.33 15.64 -28.01
C ARG A 42 -12.51 15.66 -26.72
N LEU A 43 -13.18 15.62 -25.58
CA LEU A 43 -12.53 15.53 -24.27
C LEU A 43 -11.85 14.17 -24.07
N GLY A 44 -12.23 13.14 -24.86
CA GLY A 44 -11.70 11.80 -24.74
C GLY A 44 -12.18 11.07 -23.49
N SER A 45 -13.38 11.40 -23.00
CA SER A 45 -13.92 10.83 -21.78
C SER A 45 -14.27 9.35 -21.97
N ASN A 46 -13.97 8.54 -20.95
CA ASN A 46 -14.31 7.12 -20.88
C ASN A 46 -15.56 6.87 -20.04
N ALA A 47 -15.85 7.77 -19.09
CA ALA A 47 -17.00 7.68 -18.20
C ALA A 47 -17.68 9.04 -18.02
N ILE A 48 -18.98 9.02 -17.73
CA ILE A 48 -19.77 10.20 -17.38
C ILE A 48 -20.53 9.93 -16.08
N ILE A 49 -20.64 10.94 -15.23
CA ILE A 49 -21.43 10.90 -14.00
C ILE A 49 -22.51 12.01 -14.08
N PRO A 50 -23.79 11.64 -14.34
CA PRO A 50 -24.95 12.52 -14.17
C PRO A 50 -25.66 12.31 -12.82
N SER A 51 -26.22 13.37 -12.23
CA SER A 51 -26.85 13.36 -10.89
C SER A 51 -28.38 13.38 -10.93
N THR A 52 -28.99 13.63 -12.09
CA THR A 52 -30.45 13.77 -12.20
C THR A 52 -31.11 12.66 -13.02
N ASP A 53 -32.19 12.11 -12.46
CA ASP A 53 -33.00 11.05 -13.05
C ASP A 53 -33.68 11.47 -14.36
N SER A 54 -33.99 12.77 -14.50
CA SER A 54 -34.66 13.35 -15.67
C SER A 54 -33.77 13.42 -16.92
N GLU A 55 -32.46 13.25 -16.77
CA GLU A 55 -31.52 13.31 -17.90
C GLU A 55 -31.07 11.94 -18.37
N LEU A 56 -31.44 10.86 -17.66
CA LEU A 56 -30.98 9.51 -17.99
C LEU A 56 -31.37 9.08 -19.41
N ASP A 57 -32.55 9.47 -19.87
CA ASP A 57 -33.00 9.20 -21.25
C ASP A 57 -32.12 9.88 -22.30
N LYS A 58 -31.42 10.97 -21.95
CA LYS A 58 -30.39 11.58 -22.81
C LYS A 58 -29.14 10.70 -22.85
N PHE A 59 -28.78 10.04 -21.74
CA PHE A 59 -27.52 9.30 -21.56
C PHE A 59 -27.60 7.81 -21.86
N VAL A 60 -28.80 7.28 -22.08
CA VAL A 60 -29.06 5.85 -22.30
C VAL A 60 -29.69 5.65 -23.68
N GLY A 61 -28.87 5.25 -24.67
CA GLY A 61 -29.37 5.00 -26.02
C GLY A 61 -28.29 4.66 -27.07
N ALA A 62 -28.75 4.26 -28.25
CA ALA A 62 -27.90 3.84 -29.37
C ALA A 62 -26.78 4.84 -29.78
N PRO A 63 -26.95 6.18 -29.68
CA PRO A 63 -25.88 7.12 -29.99
C PRO A 63 -24.63 6.98 -29.11
N TRP A 64 -24.78 6.57 -27.85
CA TRP A 64 -23.67 6.39 -26.91
C TRP A 64 -22.79 5.19 -27.25
N ARG A 65 -23.36 4.16 -27.87
CA ARG A 65 -22.62 2.98 -28.36
C ARG A 65 -21.54 3.31 -29.37
N ARG A 66 -21.66 4.45 -30.06
CA ARG A 66 -20.67 4.93 -31.04
C ARG A 66 -19.64 5.90 -30.42
N SER A 67 -19.83 6.26 -29.16
CA SER A 67 -18.92 7.13 -28.44
C SER A 67 -17.75 6.35 -27.84
N ARG A 68 -16.70 7.04 -27.41
CA ARG A 68 -15.60 6.44 -26.62
C ARG A 68 -15.97 6.25 -25.14
N VAL A 69 -17.14 6.73 -24.72
CA VAL A 69 -17.67 6.52 -23.37
C VAL A 69 -18.17 5.11 -23.26
N ARG A 70 -17.73 4.44 -22.19
CA ARG A 70 -18.07 3.05 -21.87
C ARG A 70 -18.93 2.94 -20.62
N TYR A 71 -18.91 3.97 -19.78
CA TYR A 71 -19.57 3.93 -18.48
C TYR A 71 -20.38 5.19 -18.25
N VAL A 72 -21.62 5.01 -17.81
CA VAL A 72 -22.44 6.08 -17.26
C VAL A 72 -22.79 5.69 -15.83
N VAL A 73 -22.40 6.49 -14.85
CA VAL A 73 -22.67 6.22 -13.43
C VAL A 73 -23.64 7.26 -12.90
N ARG A 74 -24.89 6.89 -12.78
CA ARG A 74 -25.96 7.69 -12.19
C ARG A 74 -25.81 7.74 -10.68
N ILE A 75 -25.98 8.93 -10.12
CA ILE A 75 -26.13 9.10 -8.68
C ILE A 75 -27.60 9.42 -8.38
N SER A 76 -28.17 8.74 -7.39
CA SER A 76 -29.49 9.05 -6.87
C SER A 76 -29.40 9.24 -5.36
N ILE A 77 -29.72 10.46 -4.91
CA ILE A 77 -29.75 10.79 -3.50
C ILE A 77 -31.09 10.36 -2.93
N ILE A 78 -31.06 9.50 -1.92
CA ILE A 78 -32.25 8.99 -1.24
C ILE A 78 -32.19 9.49 0.20
N ALA A 79 -33.27 10.12 0.66
CA ALA A 79 -33.41 10.45 2.07
C ALA A 79 -33.41 9.14 2.89
N PRO A 80 -32.56 9.00 3.93
CA PRO A 80 -32.53 7.79 4.73
C PRO A 80 -33.92 7.51 5.32
N ASP A 81 -34.44 6.30 5.10
CA ASP A 81 -35.70 5.86 5.69
C ASP A 81 -35.53 5.85 7.22
N PRO A 82 -36.49 6.32 8.05
CA PRO A 82 -36.31 6.40 9.51
C PRO A 82 -35.98 5.07 10.22
N GLY A 83 -36.11 3.93 9.52
CA GLY A 83 -35.74 2.60 9.99
C GLY A 83 -34.48 1.99 9.34
N GLN A 84 -33.88 2.62 8.32
CA GLN A 84 -32.60 2.18 7.76
C GLN A 84 -31.46 2.89 8.48
N THR A 85 -30.55 2.12 9.08
CA THR A 85 -29.29 2.67 9.57
C THR A 85 -28.48 3.20 8.38
N ALA A 86 -27.97 4.44 8.50
CA ALA A 86 -27.18 5.12 7.46
C ALA A 86 -25.99 4.29 6.92
N GLN A 87 -25.56 3.25 7.66
CA GLN A 87 -24.54 2.29 7.26
C GLN A 87 -24.92 1.35 6.10
N GLN A 88 -26.17 1.33 5.63
CA GLN A 88 -26.61 0.47 4.51
C GLN A 88 -26.51 1.13 3.13
N LEU A 89 -26.20 2.42 3.07
CA LEU A 89 -25.87 3.12 1.84
C LEU A 89 -24.36 3.40 1.85
N PRO A 90 -23.68 3.31 0.70
CA PRO A 90 -24.24 3.34 -0.66
C PRO A 90 -24.47 1.97 -1.29
N LEU A 91 -25.51 1.88 -2.14
CA LEU A 91 -25.84 0.68 -2.92
C LEU A 91 -25.62 0.93 -4.42
N THR A 92 -24.93 0.03 -5.09
CA THR A 92 -24.72 0.11 -6.55
C THR A 92 -25.54 -0.95 -7.27
N THR A 93 -26.41 -0.55 -8.20
CA THR A 93 -27.10 -1.47 -9.12
C THR A 93 -26.58 -1.30 -10.54
N THR A 94 -26.50 -2.41 -11.26
CA THR A 94 -25.86 -2.48 -12.58
C THR A 94 -26.86 -2.90 -13.64
N SER A 95 -26.89 -2.17 -14.76
CA SER A 95 -27.61 -2.53 -15.97
C SER A 95 -26.64 -2.51 -17.15
N TRP A 96 -26.22 -3.70 -17.61
CA TRP A 96 -25.44 -3.84 -18.85
C TRP A 96 -26.36 -3.71 -20.06
N LEU A 97 -26.01 -2.83 -21.00
CA LEU A 97 -26.79 -2.61 -22.23
C LEU A 97 -26.16 -3.31 -23.44
N ASP A 98 -24.85 -3.58 -23.40
CA ASP A 98 -24.07 -4.44 -24.30
C ASP A 98 -22.67 -4.72 -23.69
N ASP A 99 -21.79 -5.40 -24.45
CA ASP A 99 -20.45 -5.84 -23.98
C ASP A 99 -19.47 -4.68 -23.73
N ASP A 100 -19.73 -3.47 -24.25
CA ASP A 100 -18.80 -2.34 -24.21
C ASP A 100 -19.35 -1.09 -23.51
N PHE A 101 -20.65 -1.05 -23.20
CA PHE A 101 -21.34 0.07 -22.56
C PHE A 101 -22.23 -0.37 -21.38
N ALA A 102 -21.99 0.24 -20.22
CA ALA A 102 -22.71 -0.06 -18.99
C ALA A 102 -23.24 1.20 -18.31
N VAL A 103 -24.44 1.07 -17.72
CA VAL A 103 -25.07 2.11 -16.92
C VAL A 103 -25.22 1.59 -15.50
N PHE A 104 -24.73 2.37 -14.55
CA PHE A 104 -24.75 2.05 -13.13
C PHE A 104 -25.56 3.08 -12.39
N LYS A 105 -26.17 2.67 -11.28
CA LYS A 105 -26.89 3.55 -10.37
C LYS A 105 -26.30 3.40 -8.98
N VAL A 106 -25.82 4.49 -8.42
CA VAL A 106 -25.33 4.64 -7.04
C VAL A 106 -26.43 5.30 -6.23
N LEU A 107 -26.81 4.67 -5.13
CA LEU A 107 -27.73 5.24 -4.14
C LEU A 107 -26.91 5.78 -2.97
N ALA A 108 -27.13 7.02 -2.57
CA ALA A 108 -26.38 7.64 -1.47
C ALA A 108 -27.26 8.56 -0.60
N SER A 109 -26.81 8.80 0.63
CA SER A 109 -27.46 9.71 1.60
C SER A 109 -27.33 11.19 1.25
N ASP A 110 -26.24 11.55 0.57
CA ASP A 110 -25.86 12.91 0.24
C ASP A 110 -25.02 12.95 -1.05
N GLN A 111 -24.89 14.15 -1.62
CA GLN A 111 -24.23 14.35 -2.90
C GLN A 111 -22.76 13.92 -2.88
N LEU A 112 -22.01 14.27 -1.82
CA LEU A 112 -20.60 13.93 -1.71
C LEU A 112 -20.42 12.42 -1.71
N SER A 113 -21.10 11.71 -0.81
CA SER A 113 -21.06 10.25 -0.72
C SER A 113 -21.42 9.59 -2.06
N GLY A 114 -22.40 10.12 -2.78
CA GLY A 114 -22.78 9.63 -4.12
C GLY A 114 -21.66 9.73 -5.14
N PHE A 115 -20.97 10.88 -5.22
CA PHE A 115 -19.86 11.07 -6.16
C PHE A 115 -18.63 10.24 -5.80
N LEU A 116 -18.26 10.19 -4.51
CA LEU A 116 -17.13 9.37 -4.06
C LEU A 116 -17.33 7.90 -4.43
N CYS A 117 -18.55 7.39 -4.26
CA CYS A 117 -18.87 6.00 -4.58
C CYS A 117 -18.93 5.74 -6.08
N ALA A 118 -19.43 6.69 -6.87
CA ALA A 118 -19.38 6.61 -8.33
C ALA A 118 -17.93 6.54 -8.84
N LEU A 119 -17.03 7.34 -8.27
CA LEU A 119 -15.62 7.37 -8.63
C LEU A 119 -14.90 6.08 -8.22
N ALA A 120 -15.06 5.62 -6.98
CA ALA A 120 -14.50 4.36 -6.50
C ALA A 120 -14.97 3.17 -7.35
N PHE A 121 -16.24 3.19 -7.77
CA PHE A 121 -16.79 2.16 -8.64
C PHE A 121 -16.16 2.18 -10.05
N LEU A 122 -15.98 3.35 -10.65
CA LEU A 122 -15.31 3.50 -11.95
C LEU A 122 -13.84 3.09 -11.91
N GLU A 123 -13.16 3.38 -10.80
CA GLU A 123 -11.80 2.93 -10.57
C GLU A 123 -11.73 1.40 -10.55
N LYS A 124 -12.60 0.75 -9.76
CA LYS A 124 -12.68 -0.71 -9.70
C LYS A 124 -12.91 -1.33 -11.07
N LEU A 125 -13.85 -0.80 -11.86
CA LEU A 125 -14.07 -1.26 -13.23
C LEU A 125 -12.85 -1.09 -14.14
N SER A 126 -12.10 0.01 -13.96
CA SER A 126 -10.84 0.23 -14.65
C SER A 126 -9.85 -0.89 -14.32
N LEU A 127 -9.71 -1.22 -13.04
CA LEU A 127 -8.79 -2.25 -12.55
C LEU A 127 -9.19 -3.64 -13.02
N ASP A 128 -10.46 -4.03 -12.86
CA ASP A 128 -10.98 -5.34 -13.27
C ASP A 128 -10.76 -5.58 -14.77
N ARG A 129 -10.95 -4.53 -15.58
CA ARG A 129 -10.68 -4.61 -17.01
C ARG A 129 -9.19 -4.75 -17.32
N LEU A 130 -8.33 -4.05 -16.59
CA LEU A 130 -6.88 -4.23 -16.74
C LEU A 130 -6.49 -5.66 -16.42
N VAL A 131 -7.00 -6.22 -15.32
CA VAL A 131 -6.78 -7.62 -14.94
C VAL A 131 -7.26 -8.55 -16.05
N ALA A 132 -8.49 -8.39 -16.54
CA ALA A 132 -9.03 -9.23 -17.61
C ALA A 132 -8.20 -9.18 -18.92
N LEU A 133 -7.64 -8.02 -19.28
CA LEU A 133 -6.76 -7.86 -20.44
C LEU A 133 -5.38 -8.49 -20.24
N THR A 134 -4.93 -8.61 -18.98
CA THR A 134 -3.62 -9.20 -18.63
C THR A 134 -3.69 -10.65 -18.18
N SER A 135 -4.89 -11.18 -17.94
CA SER A 135 -5.11 -12.55 -17.52
C SER A 135 -4.65 -13.50 -18.64
N PRO A 136 -3.66 -14.37 -18.39
CA PRO A 136 -3.26 -15.36 -19.38
C PRO A 136 -4.45 -16.26 -19.72
N SER A 137 -4.59 -16.60 -21.00
CA SER A 137 -5.56 -17.60 -21.44
C SER A 137 -5.33 -18.91 -20.68
N PRO A 138 -6.37 -19.69 -20.27
CA PRO A 138 -6.24 -20.83 -19.37
C PRO A 138 -5.47 -22.05 -19.92
N GLN A 139 -4.69 -21.88 -20.99
CA GLN A 139 -3.82 -22.92 -21.53
C GLN A 139 -2.50 -22.99 -20.73
N LEU A 140 -2.60 -23.22 -19.42
CA LEU A 140 -1.46 -23.73 -18.67
C LEU A 140 -1.24 -25.18 -19.11
N SER A 141 -0.35 -25.36 -20.08
CA SER A 141 0.07 -26.69 -20.50
C SER A 141 0.59 -27.44 -19.28
N THR A 142 0.04 -28.63 -19.02
CA THR A 142 0.40 -29.50 -17.89
C THR A 142 1.80 -30.10 -17.99
N LEU A 143 2.59 -29.65 -18.98
CA LEU A 143 3.90 -30.18 -19.34
C LEU A 143 5.03 -29.13 -19.27
N CYS A 144 4.74 -27.85 -19.04
CA CYS A 144 5.80 -26.84 -18.85
C CYS A 144 6.55 -27.10 -17.54
N LYS A 145 7.88 -27.07 -17.60
CA LYS A 145 8.72 -27.18 -16.42
C LYS A 145 8.32 -26.03 -15.49
N ARG A 146 7.94 -26.36 -14.25
CA ARG A 146 7.60 -25.37 -13.22
C ARG A 146 8.85 -24.59 -12.80
N GLU A 147 9.36 -23.73 -13.66
CA GLU A 147 10.55 -22.93 -13.42
C GLU A 147 10.20 -21.44 -13.41
N VAL A 148 10.74 -20.71 -12.45
CA VAL A 148 10.55 -19.27 -12.28
C VAL A 148 11.91 -18.61 -12.11
N LEU A 149 12.17 -17.58 -12.90
CA LEU A 149 13.28 -16.64 -12.69
C LEU A 149 12.76 -15.43 -11.91
N MET A 150 13.32 -15.20 -10.72
CA MET A 150 12.94 -14.10 -9.84
C MET A 150 14.06 -13.06 -9.81
N VAL A 151 13.72 -11.79 -10.05
CA VAL A 151 14.68 -10.67 -10.02
C VAL A 151 14.51 -9.89 -8.73
N GLY A 152 15.57 -9.84 -7.94
CA GLY A 152 15.62 -9.32 -6.58
C GLY A 152 15.45 -10.44 -5.54
N ALA A 153 16.34 -10.46 -4.56
CA ALA A 153 16.35 -11.35 -3.39
C ALA A 153 16.00 -10.59 -2.10
N GLY A 154 15.18 -9.53 -2.21
CA GLY A 154 14.58 -8.86 -1.07
C GLY A 154 13.44 -9.68 -0.43
N LEU A 155 12.99 -9.27 0.76
CA LEU A 155 12.00 -10.00 1.57
C LEU A 155 10.72 -10.37 0.81
N VAL A 156 10.21 -9.46 -0.04
CA VAL A 156 9.01 -9.74 -0.86
C VAL A 156 9.23 -10.99 -1.70
N ASN A 157 10.31 -11.03 -2.49
CA ASN A 157 10.61 -12.19 -3.33
C ASN A 157 11.02 -13.41 -2.52
N LEU A 158 11.72 -13.27 -1.38
CA LEU A 158 12.07 -14.42 -0.54
C LEU A 158 10.83 -15.11 0.05
N VAL A 159 9.82 -14.33 0.49
CA VAL A 159 8.54 -14.87 0.96
C VAL A 159 7.76 -15.51 -0.19
N THR A 160 7.67 -14.84 -1.34
CA THR A 160 7.04 -15.40 -2.55
C THR A 160 7.72 -16.70 -2.99
N ALA A 161 9.05 -16.73 -3.01
CA ALA A 161 9.87 -17.88 -3.37
C ALA A 161 9.59 -19.06 -2.44
N SER A 162 9.53 -18.84 -1.12
CA SER A 162 9.19 -19.90 -0.17
C SER A 162 7.86 -20.56 -0.52
N ARG A 163 6.82 -19.77 -0.81
CA ARG A 163 5.49 -20.30 -1.18
C ARG A 163 5.48 -21.01 -2.52
N LEU A 164 6.20 -20.51 -3.52
CA LEU A 164 6.35 -21.18 -4.81
C LEU A 164 7.07 -22.52 -4.65
N MET A 165 8.11 -22.57 -3.82
CA MET A 165 8.85 -23.81 -3.56
C MET A 165 7.97 -24.88 -2.89
N ASP A 166 7.11 -24.48 -1.94
CA ASP A 166 6.13 -25.40 -1.31
C ASP A 166 5.12 -25.97 -2.32
N LYS A 167 4.90 -25.28 -3.44
CA LYS A 167 4.08 -25.76 -4.58
C LYS A 167 4.89 -26.53 -5.63
N GLY A 168 6.17 -26.80 -5.38
CA GLY A 168 7.04 -27.61 -6.22
C GLY A 168 7.62 -26.87 -7.43
N TRP A 169 7.69 -25.54 -7.39
CA TRP A 169 8.38 -24.76 -8.42
C TRP A 169 9.89 -24.80 -8.21
N LYS A 170 10.63 -24.91 -9.31
CA LYS A 170 12.07 -24.70 -9.39
C LYS A 170 12.35 -23.20 -9.48
N LEU A 171 13.22 -22.72 -8.62
CA LEU A 171 13.49 -21.30 -8.46
C LEU A 171 14.92 -20.98 -8.83
N HIS A 172 15.06 -19.97 -9.68
CA HIS A 172 16.31 -19.29 -9.95
C HIS A 172 16.11 -17.83 -9.54
N ILE A 173 16.89 -17.36 -8.57
CA ILE A 173 16.80 -15.99 -8.04
C ILE A 173 18.10 -15.27 -8.39
N VAL A 174 17.98 -14.10 -9.02
CA VAL A 174 19.10 -13.21 -9.36
C VAL A 174 18.97 -11.91 -8.59
N ASP A 175 20.06 -11.42 -8.00
CA ASP A 175 20.11 -10.11 -7.33
C ASP A 175 21.33 -9.32 -7.80
N ALA A 176 21.12 -8.03 -8.05
CA ALA A 176 22.18 -7.12 -8.48
C ALA A 176 23.17 -6.79 -7.34
N GLY A 177 22.70 -6.86 -6.10
CA GLY A 177 23.50 -6.69 -4.90
C GLY A 177 24.30 -7.95 -4.53
N PRO A 178 25.26 -7.80 -3.61
CA PRO A 178 26.03 -8.92 -3.10
C PRO A 178 25.18 -9.78 -2.17
N LYS A 179 25.66 -11.00 -1.90
CA LYS A 179 25.05 -11.88 -0.88
C LYS A 179 24.99 -11.12 0.46
N PRO A 180 23.84 -11.05 1.15
CA PRO A 180 23.69 -10.28 2.38
C PRO A 180 24.67 -10.65 3.51
N SER A 181 25.12 -11.91 3.55
CA SER A 181 26.08 -12.41 4.54
C SER A 181 27.55 -12.17 4.17
N SER A 182 27.84 -11.27 3.22
CA SER A 182 29.21 -10.94 2.79
C SER A 182 29.72 -9.70 3.51
N ASP A 183 31.03 -9.47 3.50
CA ASP A 183 31.67 -8.26 4.06
C ASP A 183 31.41 -6.98 3.24
N ALA A 184 30.41 -7.01 2.35
CA ALA A 184 30.08 -5.88 1.51
C ALA A 184 29.47 -4.73 2.32
N SER A 185 29.69 -3.50 1.86
CA SER A 185 29.08 -2.32 2.47
C SER A 185 27.55 -2.41 2.41
N TRP A 186 26.87 -2.06 3.50
CA TRP A 186 25.40 -1.98 3.54
C TRP A 186 24.82 -1.10 2.42
N MET A 187 25.58 -0.12 1.92
CA MET A 187 25.18 0.75 0.81
C MET A 187 25.07 0.04 -0.55
N SER A 188 25.62 -1.17 -0.65
CA SER A 188 25.50 -2.04 -1.84
C SER A 188 24.32 -3.01 -1.75
N LEU A 189 23.62 -3.04 -0.62
CA LEU A 189 22.46 -3.89 -0.38
C LEU A 189 21.16 -3.13 -0.66
N GLY A 190 20.13 -3.85 -1.11
CA GLY A 190 18.78 -3.30 -1.29
C GLY A 190 18.06 -3.02 0.04
N CYS A 191 16.86 -2.44 -0.01
CA CYS A 191 16.12 -1.97 1.18
C CYS A 191 15.82 -3.03 2.25
N SER A 192 15.79 -4.32 1.89
CA SER A 192 15.60 -5.41 2.86
C SER A 192 16.82 -5.64 3.74
N HIS A 193 18.03 -5.39 3.24
CA HIS A 193 19.29 -5.76 3.87
C HIS A 193 20.22 -4.57 4.18
N GLY A 194 20.08 -3.46 3.44
CA GLY A 194 20.80 -2.21 3.73
C GLY A 194 20.19 -1.41 4.88
N GLY A 195 19.01 -1.81 5.36
CA GLY A 195 18.38 -1.23 6.54
C GLY A 195 18.91 -1.85 7.84
N ASP A 196 18.17 -1.64 8.92
CA ASP A 196 18.45 -2.32 10.19
C ASP A 196 17.69 -3.65 10.28
N ASP A 197 18.14 -4.54 11.18
CA ASP A 197 17.65 -5.91 11.39
C ASP A 197 16.36 -5.93 12.20
N ALA A 198 15.35 -5.17 11.76
CA ALA A 198 14.06 -5.08 12.40
C ALA A 198 12.97 -4.72 11.39
N ARG A 199 11.91 -5.52 11.33
CA ARG A 199 10.67 -5.14 10.66
C ARG A 199 9.49 -5.41 11.59
N MET A 200 8.49 -4.55 11.49
CA MET A 200 7.26 -4.61 12.27
C MET A 200 6.09 -4.86 11.33
N PHE A 201 5.17 -5.70 11.77
CA PHE A 201 3.87 -5.90 11.17
C PHE A 201 2.82 -5.49 12.20
N THR A 202 1.90 -4.62 11.80
CA THR A 202 0.66 -4.31 12.53
C THR A 202 -0.46 -4.18 11.50
N LEU A 203 -1.72 -4.36 11.93
CA LEU A 203 -2.87 -4.13 11.03
C LEU A 203 -3.01 -2.69 10.53
N SER A 204 -2.26 -1.76 11.15
CA SER A 204 -2.19 -0.34 10.86
C SER A 204 -0.76 0.13 10.54
N GLU A 205 0.09 -0.74 9.97
CA GLU A 205 1.50 -0.41 9.72
C GLU A 205 1.71 0.56 8.55
N MET A 206 0.89 0.41 7.51
CA MET A 206 1.07 1.08 6.23
C MET A 206 0.01 2.16 6.04
N ASP A 207 0.05 3.20 6.86
CA ASP A 207 -0.84 4.33 6.67
C ASP A 207 -0.58 5.03 5.34
N ASN A 208 -1.65 5.48 4.69
CA ASN A 208 -1.51 6.28 3.47
C ASN A 208 -1.12 7.73 3.82
N TYR A 209 0.14 8.08 3.53
CA TYR A 209 0.66 9.44 3.72
C TYR A 209 -0.02 10.51 2.85
N ASN A 210 -0.82 10.13 1.85
CA ASN A 210 -1.62 11.06 1.05
C ASN A 210 -2.93 11.47 1.72
N ASP A 211 -3.32 10.82 2.82
CA ASP A 211 -4.59 11.13 3.50
C ASP A 211 -4.48 12.44 4.29
N ARG A 212 -4.86 13.55 3.64
CA ARG A 212 -4.80 14.90 4.21
C ARG A 212 -5.79 15.15 5.35
N THR A 213 -6.67 14.19 5.68
CA THR A 213 -7.61 14.31 6.79
C THR A 213 -6.91 14.19 8.15
N ILE A 214 -5.79 13.47 8.19
CA ILE A 214 -5.01 13.19 9.40
C ILE A 214 -4.05 14.36 9.72
N SER A 215 -3.39 14.92 8.71
CA SER A 215 -2.67 16.17 8.85
C SER A 215 -2.51 16.89 7.50
N ALA A 216 -2.80 18.20 7.51
CA ALA A 216 -2.67 19.07 6.35
C ALA A 216 -1.23 19.20 5.84
N THR A 217 -0.23 18.85 6.67
CA THR A 217 1.19 18.93 6.34
C THR A 217 1.81 17.59 5.96
N MET A 218 1.03 16.49 5.89
CA MET A 218 1.61 15.16 5.60
C MET A 218 2.35 15.08 4.27
N ASN A 219 1.98 15.95 3.32
CA ASN A 219 2.59 15.99 2.00
C ASN A 219 3.80 16.93 1.89
N GLY A 220 4.07 17.81 2.87
CA GLY A 220 5.10 18.85 2.74
C GLY A 220 6.53 18.43 3.12
N VAL A 221 6.83 17.14 3.22
CA VAL A 221 8.12 16.64 3.75
C VAL A 221 9.13 16.35 2.64
N PHE A 222 8.69 16.44 1.38
CA PHE A 222 9.50 16.13 0.22
C PHE A 222 10.26 17.36 -0.25
N ASN A 223 11.59 17.31 -0.17
CA ASN A 223 12.47 18.24 -0.87
C ASN A 223 13.11 17.50 -2.03
N SER A 224 13.07 18.12 -3.20
CA SER A 224 13.69 17.58 -4.42
C SER A 224 15.01 18.26 -4.71
N ASP A 225 15.93 17.52 -5.31
CA ASP A 225 17.15 18.08 -5.89
C ASP A 225 17.18 17.93 -7.43
N SER A 226 16.09 17.43 -8.04
CA SER A 226 15.98 17.23 -9.50
C SER A 226 14.56 17.44 -10.04
N ALA A 227 14.45 17.80 -11.32
CA ALA A 227 13.15 18.00 -11.97
C ALA A 227 12.29 16.72 -12.02
N ASP A 228 12.93 15.55 -12.14
CA ASP A 228 12.23 14.26 -12.19
C ASP A 228 11.64 13.89 -10.82
N GLU A 229 12.38 14.14 -9.74
CA GLU A 229 11.87 14.01 -8.37
C GLU A 229 10.76 15.02 -8.07
N GLU A 230 10.88 16.28 -8.53
CA GLU A 230 9.81 17.28 -8.40
C GLU A 230 8.54 16.83 -9.11
N ALA A 231 8.67 16.28 -10.32
CA ALA A 231 7.52 15.77 -11.06
C ALA A 231 6.87 14.57 -10.36
N TRP A 232 7.69 13.65 -9.83
CA TRP A 232 7.19 12.50 -9.07
C TRP A 232 6.47 12.94 -7.79
N ILE A 233 7.05 13.87 -7.04
CA ILE A 233 6.47 14.46 -5.83
C ILE A 233 5.15 15.15 -6.17
N ALA A 234 5.12 15.98 -7.22
CA ALA A 234 3.91 16.67 -7.63
C ALA A 234 2.79 15.69 -8.04
N GLU A 235 3.13 14.57 -8.71
CA GLU A 235 2.17 13.52 -9.05
C GLU A 235 1.65 12.80 -7.79
N TYR A 236 2.56 12.42 -6.89
CA TYR A 236 2.24 11.78 -5.62
C TYR A 236 1.31 12.66 -4.76
N GLU A 237 1.68 13.92 -4.58
CA GLU A 237 0.90 14.88 -3.79
C GLU A 237 -0.44 15.24 -4.46
N ALA A 238 -0.57 15.12 -5.78
CA ALA A 238 -1.81 15.42 -6.50
C ALA A 238 -2.91 14.35 -6.32
N LEU A 239 -2.68 13.30 -5.51
CA LEU A 239 -3.69 12.31 -5.20
C LEU A 239 -4.90 12.94 -4.48
N PRO A 240 -6.12 12.80 -5.03
CA PRO A 240 -7.30 13.37 -4.42
C PRO A 240 -7.68 12.61 -3.14
N PRO A 241 -8.28 13.27 -2.12
CA PRO A 241 -8.57 12.65 -0.82
C PRO A 241 -9.37 11.36 -0.90
N TRP A 242 -10.33 11.27 -1.82
CA TRP A 242 -11.16 10.08 -2.00
C TRP A 242 -10.37 8.85 -2.43
N LEU A 243 -9.38 9.05 -3.30
CA LEU A 243 -8.52 7.99 -3.80
C LEU A 243 -7.49 7.59 -2.73
N ALA A 244 -6.99 8.58 -1.98
CA ALA A 244 -6.13 8.32 -0.84
C ALA A 244 -6.83 7.47 0.23
N SER A 245 -8.08 7.80 0.57
CA SER A 245 -8.91 7.01 1.48
C SER A 245 -9.11 5.58 0.96
N ARG A 246 -9.40 5.42 -0.34
CA ARG A 246 -9.53 4.10 -0.97
C ARG A 246 -8.26 3.26 -0.88
N TYR A 247 -7.09 3.85 -1.16
CA TYR A 247 -5.81 3.15 -1.01
C TYR A 247 -5.56 2.73 0.43
N ASN A 248 -5.95 3.54 1.41
CA ASN A 248 -5.85 3.19 2.82
C ASN A 248 -6.71 1.96 3.16
N GLU A 249 -7.95 1.90 2.65
CA GLU A 249 -8.83 0.72 2.79
C GLU A 249 -8.22 -0.54 2.15
N ASP A 250 -7.68 -0.42 0.94
CA ASP A 250 -7.05 -1.54 0.23
C ASP A 250 -5.82 -2.05 1.01
N ILE A 251 -5.02 -1.15 1.57
CA ILE A 251 -3.89 -1.50 2.43
C ILE A 251 -4.35 -2.21 3.72
N PHE A 252 -5.37 -1.70 4.40
CA PHE A 252 -5.92 -2.36 5.60
C PHE A 252 -6.51 -3.73 5.26
N SER A 253 -7.19 -3.86 4.12
CA SER A 253 -7.70 -5.15 3.66
C SER A 253 -6.57 -6.14 3.42
N LEU A 254 -5.54 -5.73 2.68
CA LEU A 254 -4.38 -6.57 2.41
C LEU A 254 -3.68 -7.00 3.72
N THR A 255 -3.56 -6.09 4.67
CA THR A 255 -2.89 -6.35 5.95
C THR A 255 -3.70 -7.32 6.82
N ARG A 256 -5.04 -7.16 6.87
CA ARG A 256 -5.93 -8.12 7.54
C ARG A 256 -5.84 -9.51 6.92
N ASP A 257 -5.90 -9.61 5.60
CA ASP A 257 -5.80 -10.90 4.90
C ASP A 257 -4.42 -11.55 5.13
N SER A 258 -3.36 -10.72 5.12
CA SER A 258 -1.99 -11.16 5.38
C SER A 258 -1.77 -11.66 6.80
N LYS A 259 -2.51 -11.13 7.80
CA LYS A 259 -2.37 -11.55 9.20
C LYS A 259 -2.64 -13.05 9.35
N THR A 260 -3.72 -13.55 8.79
CA THR A 260 -4.05 -14.99 8.84
C THR A 260 -2.94 -15.83 8.19
N ILE A 261 -2.41 -15.37 7.05
CA ILE A 261 -1.32 -16.06 6.34
C ILE A 261 -0.03 -16.09 7.18
N TRP A 262 0.26 -15.01 7.91
CA TRP A 262 1.40 -14.95 8.82
C TRP A 262 1.21 -15.88 10.02
N ASP A 263 0.04 -15.83 10.67
CA ASP A 263 -0.28 -16.67 11.82
C ASP A 263 -0.16 -18.17 11.45
N ASP A 264 -0.73 -18.56 10.30
CA ASP A 264 -0.64 -19.93 9.79
C ASP A 264 0.81 -20.34 9.49
N TRP A 265 1.62 -19.44 8.93
CA TRP A 265 3.03 -19.73 8.66
C TRP A 265 3.84 -19.90 9.94
N GLN A 266 3.61 -19.04 10.94
CA GLN A 266 4.29 -19.11 12.22
C GLN A 266 3.96 -20.41 12.97
N GLN A 267 2.72 -20.89 12.86
CA GLN A 267 2.33 -22.19 13.38
C GLN A 267 2.94 -23.36 12.61
N TRP A 268 3.06 -23.26 11.29
CA TRP A 268 3.58 -24.32 10.43
C TRP A 268 5.12 -24.43 10.45
N GLU A 269 5.83 -23.31 10.60
CA GLU A 269 7.30 -23.25 10.69
C GLU A 269 7.80 -22.56 11.97
N PRO A 270 7.48 -23.07 13.18
CA PRO A 270 7.82 -22.39 14.43
C PRO A 270 9.33 -22.19 14.59
N GLU A 271 10.15 -23.14 14.11
CA GLU A 271 11.61 -23.05 14.16
C GLU A 271 12.18 -21.92 13.30
N LEU A 272 11.53 -21.57 12.18
CA LEU A 272 11.94 -20.44 11.35
C LEU A 272 11.84 -19.15 12.17
N PHE A 273 10.68 -18.90 12.75
CA PHE A 273 10.40 -17.65 13.46
C PHE A 273 11.11 -17.58 14.82
N ALA A 274 11.25 -18.70 15.53
CA ALA A 274 12.04 -18.76 16.76
C ALA A 274 13.51 -18.35 16.52
N SER A 275 14.09 -18.72 15.36
CA SER A 275 15.46 -18.33 15.00
C SER A 275 15.63 -16.88 14.54
N CYS A 276 14.54 -16.12 14.46
CA CYS A 276 14.49 -14.76 13.93
C CYS A 276 14.01 -13.72 14.95
N GLU A 277 14.05 -14.06 16.25
CA GLU A 277 13.66 -13.17 17.35
C GLU A 277 12.26 -12.57 17.17
N THR A 278 11.30 -13.38 16.74
CA THR A 278 9.93 -12.90 16.59
C THR A 278 9.36 -12.51 17.96
N ARG A 279 8.85 -11.29 18.08
CA ARG A 279 8.12 -10.80 19.26
C ARG A 279 6.70 -10.46 18.86
N HIS A 280 5.73 -10.98 19.58
CA HIS A 280 4.30 -10.76 19.33
C HIS A 280 3.79 -9.55 20.08
N ASP A 281 2.67 -9.06 19.57
CA ASP A 281 1.94 -7.89 20.05
C ASP A 281 2.79 -6.61 19.93
N ILE A 282 2.11 -5.49 19.77
CA ILE A 282 2.78 -4.19 19.66
C ILE A 282 2.07 -3.22 20.60
N LEU A 283 2.83 -2.60 21.49
CA LEU A 283 2.32 -1.60 22.42
C LEU A 283 2.38 -0.22 21.77
N ARG A 284 1.24 0.42 21.54
CA ARG A 284 1.16 1.83 21.11
C ARG A 284 1.01 2.72 22.33
N ILE A 285 1.89 3.69 22.52
CA ILE A 285 1.91 4.59 23.69
C ILE A 285 1.52 6.01 23.28
N TYR A 286 0.68 6.65 24.09
CA TYR A 286 0.16 7.99 23.86
C TYR A 286 0.42 8.88 25.09
N SER A 287 0.75 10.15 24.83
CA SER A 287 0.95 11.18 25.87
C SER A 287 -0.24 12.12 26.03
N ASP A 288 -1.29 11.98 25.21
CA ASP A 288 -2.45 12.86 25.16
C ASP A 288 -3.75 12.04 25.16
N GLU A 289 -4.68 12.37 26.04
CA GLU A 289 -5.92 11.60 26.24
C GLU A 289 -6.89 11.69 25.06
N GLU A 290 -6.95 12.83 24.39
CA GLU A 290 -7.82 13.03 23.22
C GLU A 290 -7.28 12.21 22.04
N HIS A 291 -5.96 12.25 21.83
CA HIS A 291 -5.27 11.44 20.84
C HIS A 291 -5.44 9.94 21.12
N LEU A 292 -5.29 9.52 22.39
CA LEU A 292 -5.55 8.13 22.80
C LEU A 292 -6.99 7.71 22.46
N ARG A 293 -7.98 8.54 22.75
CA ARG A 293 -9.39 8.22 22.44
C ARG A 293 -9.64 8.04 20.94
N GLY A 294 -9.14 8.97 20.12
CA GLY A 294 -9.25 8.86 18.67
C GLY A 294 -8.50 7.63 18.12
N ALA A 295 -7.35 7.29 18.72
CA ALA A 295 -6.61 6.10 18.34
C ALA A 295 -7.32 4.80 18.74
N ILE A 296 -8.00 4.74 19.89
CA ILE A 296 -8.84 3.60 20.27
C ILE A 296 -9.92 3.37 19.21
N GLU A 297 -10.69 4.41 18.88
CA GLU A 297 -11.74 4.33 17.86
C GLU A 297 -11.20 3.83 16.50
N ARG A 298 -10.03 4.35 16.08
CA ARG A 298 -9.37 3.93 14.84
C ARG A 298 -8.90 2.48 14.87
N GLN A 299 -8.21 2.05 15.92
CA GLN A 299 -7.69 0.68 16.01
C GLN A 299 -8.83 -0.34 16.16
N ASP A 300 -9.90 0.00 16.89
CA ASP A 300 -11.10 -0.82 16.99
C ASP A 300 -11.80 -0.95 15.63
N GLY A 301 -11.93 0.15 14.87
CA GLY A 301 -12.51 0.15 13.53
C GLY A 301 -11.75 -0.74 12.53
N ILE A 302 -10.44 -0.90 12.70
CA ILE A 302 -9.61 -1.81 11.88
C ILE A 302 -9.69 -3.27 12.38
N GLY A 303 -10.11 -3.49 13.63
CA GLY A 303 -10.05 -4.77 14.32
C GLY A 303 -8.64 -5.11 14.82
N ALA A 304 -7.84 -4.09 15.15
CA ALA A 304 -6.45 -4.23 15.57
C ALA A 304 -6.29 -4.34 17.09
N THR A 305 -7.21 -3.79 17.88
CA THR A 305 -7.11 -3.72 19.33
C THR A 305 -7.21 -5.08 20.00
N ILE A 306 -6.23 -5.40 20.84
CA ILE A 306 -6.25 -6.54 21.78
C ILE A 306 -6.71 -6.05 23.16
N ARG A 307 -6.08 -4.98 23.67
CA ARG A 307 -6.36 -4.42 24.99
C ARG A 307 -6.00 -2.94 25.05
N VAL A 308 -6.85 -2.14 25.70
CA VAL A 308 -6.54 -0.75 26.07
C VAL A 308 -5.97 -0.74 27.50
N LEU A 309 -4.90 0.01 27.71
CA LEU A 309 -4.16 0.10 28.97
C LEU A 309 -4.26 1.50 29.57
N SER A 310 -4.58 1.59 30.86
CA SER A 310 -4.32 2.78 31.67
C SER A 310 -2.82 3.00 31.87
N PRO A 311 -2.36 4.17 32.34
CA PRO A 311 -0.95 4.37 32.71
C PRO A 311 -0.44 3.32 33.71
N GLU A 312 -1.24 2.96 34.71
CA GLU A 312 -0.90 1.92 35.68
C GLU A 312 -0.76 0.54 35.01
N ASP A 313 -1.69 0.20 34.10
CA ASP A 313 -1.59 -1.05 33.32
C ASP A 313 -0.34 -1.06 32.41
N VAL A 314 0.07 0.08 31.86
CA VAL A 314 1.30 0.19 31.06
C VAL A 314 2.53 -0.12 31.92
N ALA A 315 2.60 0.43 33.14
CA ALA A 315 3.70 0.17 34.07
C ALA A 315 3.78 -1.31 34.50
N GLU A 316 2.62 -1.96 34.65
CA GLU A 316 2.55 -3.39 34.98
C GLU A 316 2.94 -4.27 33.78
N TYR A 317 2.44 -3.94 32.59
CA TYR A 317 2.67 -4.72 31.38
C TYR A 317 4.11 -4.59 30.86
N GLU A 318 4.69 -3.38 30.93
CA GLU A 318 6.05 -3.09 30.48
C GLU A 318 6.81 -2.32 31.56
N PRO A 319 7.45 -3.02 32.53
CA PRO A 319 8.12 -2.39 33.68
C PRO A 319 9.21 -1.39 33.32
N ALA A 320 9.81 -1.52 32.13
CA ALA A 320 10.77 -0.54 31.62
C ALA A 320 10.18 0.86 31.40
N LEU A 321 8.85 0.99 31.35
CA LEU A 321 8.14 2.25 31.22
C LEU A 321 7.51 2.73 32.54
N ALA A 322 7.71 2.03 33.66
CA ALA A 322 7.03 2.34 34.92
C ALA A 322 7.27 3.78 35.41
N ASP A 323 8.51 4.26 35.32
CA ASP A 323 8.86 5.63 35.70
C ASP A 323 8.13 6.66 34.81
N ALA A 324 8.10 6.43 33.49
CA ALA A 324 7.41 7.32 32.55
C ALA A 324 5.88 7.30 32.74
N ALA A 325 5.31 6.14 33.05
CA ALA A 325 3.88 6.00 33.34
C ALA A 325 3.45 6.67 34.66
N GLY A 326 4.35 6.70 35.65
CA GLY A 326 4.17 7.42 36.91
C GLY A 326 4.51 8.91 36.85
N ALA A 327 5.24 9.36 35.83
CA ALA A 327 5.73 10.74 35.72
C ALA A 327 4.64 11.73 35.33
N LEU A 328 4.78 12.95 35.84
CA LEU A 328 4.04 14.13 35.40
C LEU A 328 4.92 14.95 34.44
N ASP A 329 4.27 15.72 33.58
CA ASP A 329 4.90 16.67 32.66
C ASP A 329 5.61 17.80 33.40
N ASP A 330 6.31 18.67 32.67
CA ASP A 330 7.06 19.80 33.27
C ASP A 330 6.15 20.77 34.07
N SER A 331 4.84 20.77 33.79
CA SER A 331 3.86 21.56 34.53
C SER A 331 3.42 20.90 35.84
N GLY A 332 3.70 19.61 36.02
CA GLY A 332 3.28 18.81 37.16
C GLY A 332 1.78 18.53 37.21
N ASN A 333 1.06 18.71 36.09
CA ASN A 333 -0.40 18.63 36.06
C ASN A 333 -0.93 17.49 35.19
N VAL A 334 -0.15 17.01 34.23
CA VAL A 334 -0.58 15.99 33.26
C VAL A 334 0.42 14.85 33.29
N ARG A 335 -0.02 13.60 33.17
CA ARG A 335 0.90 12.46 33.07
C ARG A 335 1.64 12.49 31.74
N VAL A 336 2.91 12.09 31.75
CA VAL A 336 3.72 11.94 30.52
C VAL A 336 3.13 10.87 29.60
N VAL A 337 2.56 9.82 30.18
CA VAL A 337 1.81 8.76 29.48
C VAL A 337 0.34 8.86 29.85
N ALA A 338 -0.51 9.09 28.86
CA ALA A 338 -1.96 9.07 28.99
C ALA A 338 -2.52 7.63 28.99
N GLY A 339 -1.83 6.70 28.35
CA GLY A 339 -2.18 5.29 28.30
C GLY A 339 -1.57 4.58 27.09
N GLY A 340 -2.03 3.36 26.83
CA GLY A 340 -1.56 2.55 25.72
C GLY A 340 -2.61 1.64 25.09
N ILE A 341 -2.29 1.11 23.92
CA ILE A 341 -3.11 0.12 23.21
C ILE A 341 -2.20 -1.03 22.79
N ILE A 342 -2.50 -2.24 23.24
CA ILE A 342 -1.90 -3.46 22.70
C ILE A 342 -2.66 -3.80 21.42
N VAL A 343 -1.95 -3.90 20.29
CA VAL A 343 -2.53 -4.25 19.00
C VAL A 343 -1.96 -5.54 18.43
N HIS A 344 -2.74 -6.18 17.56
CA HIS A 344 -2.27 -7.31 16.75
C HIS A 344 -1.09 -6.90 15.88
N GLY A 345 0.03 -7.59 16.09
CA GLY A 345 1.24 -7.39 15.35
C GLY A 345 2.35 -8.31 15.79
N PHE A 346 3.49 -8.18 15.12
CA PHE A 346 4.73 -8.78 15.55
C PHE A 346 5.93 -8.01 14.98
N THR A 347 7.09 -8.22 15.59
CA THR A 347 8.37 -7.80 15.03
C THR A 347 9.23 -9.01 14.73
N VAL A 348 10.16 -8.86 13.78
CA VAL A 348 11.11 -9.90 13.40
C VAL A 348 12.47 -9.26 13.07
N ASN A 349 13.55 -9.93 13.46
CA ASN A 349 14.88 -9.64 12.95
C ASN A 349 14.94 -10.03 11.46
N ALA A 350 14.70 -9.05 10.60
CA ALA A 350 14.47 -9.22 9.17
C ALA A 350 15.66 -9.79 8.39
N HIS A 351 16.89 -9.45 8.78
CA HIS A 351 18.12 -9.99 8.20
C HIS A 351 18.29 -11.46 8.60
N LYS A 352 18.05 -11.81 9.86
CA LYS A 352 18.05 -13.21 10.33
C LYS A 352 16.99 -14.03 9.59
N PHE A 353 15.79 -13.48 9.45
CA PHE A 353 14.70 -14.09 8.69
C PHE A 353 15.05 -14.34 7.22
N ALA A 354 15.58 -13.32 6.54
CA ALA A 354 16.01 -13.46 5.16
C ALA A 354 17.16 -14.49 5.01
N ALA A 355 18.12 -14.50 5.92
CA ALA A 355 19.21 -15.47 5.92
C ALA A 355 18.70 -16.92 6.07
N GLN A 356 17.74 -17.14 6.98
CA GLN A 356 17.10 -18.44 7.17
C GLN A 356 16.33 -18.89 5.92
N LEU A 357 15.57 -17.98 5.31
CA LEU A 357 14.86 -18.25 4.06
C LEU A 357 15.82 -18.64 2.92
N ILE A 358 16.89 -17.87 2.72
CA ILE A 358 17.92 -18.18 1.70
C ILE A 358 18.55 -19.55 1.97
N HIS A 359 18.94 -19.82 3.22
CA HIS A 359 19.56 -21.08 3.61
C HIS A 359 18.63 -22.28 3.33
N ARG A 360 17.39 -22.23 3.80
CA ARG A 360 16.39 -23.29 3.62
C ARG A 360 16.06 -23.52 2.14
N MET A 361 15.89 -22.45 1.37
CA MET A 361 15.62 -22.55 -0.06
C MET A 361 16.79 -23.15 -0.84
N THR A 362 18.02 -22.74 -0.51
CA THR A 362 19.23 -23.31 -1.13
C THR A 362 19.35 -24.80 -0.83
N ALA A 363 19.08 -25.22 0.41
CA ALA A 363 19.08 -26.63 0.82
C ALA A 363 18.02 -27.47 0.06
N LYS A 364 16.92 -26.84 -0.36
CA LYS A 364 15.87 -27.44 -1.18
C LYS A 364 16.13 -27.32 -2.70
N GLY A 365 17.27 -26.76 -3.12
CA GLY A 365 17.71 -26.72 -4.50
C GLY A 365 17.37 -25.46 -5.30
N ALA A 366 16.95 -24.36 -4.64
CA ALA A 366 16.92 -23.06 -5.32
C ALA A 366 18.34 -22.59 -5.67
N VAL A 367 18.45 -21.92 -6.81
CA VAL A 367 19.69 -21.30 -7.27
C VAL A 367 19.64 -19.81 -6.98
N PHE A 368 20.68 -19.28 -6.34
CA PHE A 368 20.88 -17.86 -6.10
C PHE A 368 22.13 -17.39 -6.84
N GLU A 369 21.98 -16.36 -7.67
CA GLU A 369 23.09 -15.67 -8.31
C GLU A 369 23.14 -14.21 -7.82
N TRP A 370 24.23 -13.88 -7.15
CA TRP A 370 24.47 -12.56 -6.57
C TRP A 370 25.36 -11.73 -7.49
N ASN A 371 25.33 -10.40 -7.34
CA ASN A 371 26.04 -9.47 -8.21
C ASN A 371 25.67 -9.64 -9.70
N LYS A 372 24.44 -10.06 -9.99
CA LYS A 372 23.96 -10.27 -11.35
C LYS A 372 22.81 -9.32 -11.65
N CYS A 373 23.07 -8.34 -12.51
CA CYS A 373 22.12 -7.29 -12.83
C CYS A 373 21.25 -7.68 -14.04
N VAL A 374 19.93 -7.64 -13.85
CA VAL A 374 18.98 -7.66 -14.96
C VAL A 374 18.72 -6.23 -15.41
N VAL A 375 19.09 -5.92 -16.64
CA VAL A 375 19.08 -4.55 -17.16
C VAL A 375 17.88 -4.25 -18.04
N ARG A 376 17.20 -5.27 -18.57
CA ARG A 376 16.10 -5.08 -19.52
C ARG A 376 15.18 -6.30 -19.62
N ILE A 377 13.90 -6.04 -19.86
CA ILE A 377 12.91 -7.05 -20.23
C ILE A 377 12.80 -7.10 -21.76
N LEU A 378 12.83 -8.30 -22.34
CA LEU A 378 12.56 -8.50 -23.76
C LEU A 378 11.07 -8.72 -23.98
N PHE A 379 10.45 -7.85 -24.75
CA PHE A 379 9.05 -7.98 -25.16
C PHE A 379 8.94 -8.34 -26.63
N ASP A 380 8.00 -9.21 -26.96
CA ASP A 380 7.44 -9.25 -28.31
C ASP A 380 6.41 -8.12 -28.44
N GLN A 381 6.73 -7.13 -29.28
CA GLN A 381 5.90 -5.95 -29.50
C GLN A 381 4.53 -6.29 -30.12
N ALA A 382 4.44 -7.38 -30.89
CA ALA A 382 3.18 -7.77 -31.55
C ALA A 382 2.19 -8.43 -30.57
N SER A 383 2.70 -9.25 -29.65
CA SER A 383 1.87 -10.00 -28.70
C SER A 383 1.86 -9.42 -27.28
N SER A 384 2.70 -8.41 -27.00
CA SER A 384 2.94 -7.89 -25.65
C SER A 384 3.35 -8.97 -24.64
N THR A 385 3.99 -10.05 -25.11
CA THR A 385 4.46 -11.14 -24.26
C THR A 385 5.93 -10.96 -23.85
N VAL A 386 6.26 -11.36 -22.63
CA VAL A 386 7.65 -11.40 -22.16
C VAL A 386 8.37 -12.58 -22.81
N GLN A 387 9.47 -12.29 -23.51
CA GLN A 387 10.27 -13.27 -24.25
C GLN A 387 11.54 -13.71 -23.50
N GLY A 388 11.94 -12.94 -22.49
CA GLY A 388 13.18 -13.13 -21.77
C GLY A 388 13.58 -11.91 -20.95
N LEU A 389 14.64 -12.07 -20.15
CA LEU A 389 15.31 -11.00 -19.44
C LEU A 389 16.75 -10.90 -19.93
N ILE A 390 17.28 -9.69 -20.07
CA ILE A 390 18.71 -9.48 -20.32
C ILE A 390 19.42 -9.34 -18.99
N CYS A 391 20.25 -10.32 -18.67
CA CYS A 391 21.18 -10.30 -17.55
C CYS A 391 22.55 -9.93 -18.12
N GLU A 392 23.03 -8.72 -17.84
CA GLU A 392 24.26 -8.17 -18.42
C GLU A 392 24.27 -8.22 -19.97
N HIS A 393 24.89 -9.25 -20.57
CA HIS A 393 24.99 -9.44 -22.02
C HIS A 393 24.24 -10.68 -22.53
N GLU A 394 23.62 -11.46 -21.64
CA GLU A 394 22.98 -12.73 -21.98
C GLU A 394 21.47 -12.66 -21.79
N ALA A 395 20.73 -13.34 -22.67
CA ALA A 395 19.29 -13.47 -22.55
C ALA A 395 18.94 -14.71 -21.71
N ALA A 396 18.39 -14.51 -20.52
CA ALA A 396 17.80 -15.54 -19.70
C ALA A 396 16.35 -15.78 -20.14
N ARG A 397 16.03 -17.03 -20.50
CA ARG A 397 14.69 -17.43 -20.98
C ARG A 397 14.15 -18.59 -20.15
N VAL A 398 13.04 -18.33 -19.47
CA VAL A 398 12.23 -19.30 -18.71
C VAL A 398 10.74 -19.05 -18.98
N ASP A 399 9.89 -19.95 -18.49
CA ASP A 399 8.44 -19.85 -18.70
C ASP A 399 7.78 -18.77 -17.84
N ASN A 400 8.35 -18.43 -16.67
CA ASN A 400 7.74 -17.50 -15.72
C ASN A 400 8.79 -16.55 -15.11
N TYR A 401 8.41 -15.29 -14.94
CA TYR A 401 9.26 -14.26 -14.36
C TYR A 401 8.53 -13.56 -13.21
N VAL A 402 9.24 -13.29 -12.11
CA VAL A 402 8.75 -12.44 -11.02
C VAL A 402 9.76 -11.34 -10.78
N LEU A 403 9.33 -10.08 -10.86
CA LEU A 403 10.20 -8.92 -10.73
C LEU A 403 9.86 -8.17 -9.44
N SER A 404 10.81 -8.10 -8.51
CA SER A 404 10.72 -7.26 -7.30
C SER A 404 12.05 -6.53 -7.10
N PRO A 405 12.37 -5.56 -7.98
CA PRO A 405 13.69 -4.93 -7.99
C PRO A 405 13.85 -3.83 -6.90
N GLY A 406 12.82 -3.61 -6.09
CA GLY A 406 12.81 -2.56 -5.05
C GLY A 406 12.87 -1.14 -5.63
N ALA A 407 13.26 -0.18 -4.79
CA ALA A 407 13.29 1.24 -5.15
C ALA A 407 14.36 1.61 -6.19
N TYR A 408 15.35 0.75 -6.43
CA TYR A 408 16.46 1.02 -7.35
C TYR A 408 16.25 0.39 -8.74
N GLY A 409 15.07 -0.21 -8.97
CA GLY A 409 14.75 -0.98 -10.16
C GLY A 409 14.22 -0.20 -11.36
N GLN A 410 14.22 1.13 -11.33
CA GLN A 410 13.48 1.94 -12.30
C GLN A 410 13.83 1.64 -13.76
N SER A 411 15.12 1.44 -14.07
CA SER A 411 15.59 1.11 -15.41
C SER A 411 15.02 -0.21 -15.94
N LEU A 412 14.85 -1.21 -15.07
CA LEU A 412 14.24 -2.48 -15.42
C LEU A 412 12.74 -2.34 -15.72
N LEU A 413 12.08 -1.35 -15.11
CA LEU A 413 10.64 -1.09 -15.25
C LEU A 413 10.29 -0.25 -16.48
N GLN A 414 11.29 0.23 -17.23
CA GLN A 414 11.09 1.06 -18.41
C GLN A 414 10.21 0.37 -19.46
N GLY A 415 9.22 1.11 -19.98
CA GLY A 415 8.23 0.63 -20.94
C GLY A 415 7.10 -0.19 -20.33
N MET A 416 7.11 -0.42 -19.01
CA MET A 416 6.00 -1.03 -18.29
C MET A 416 5.06 0.01 -17.71
N ARG A 417 3.82 -0.40 -17.37
CA ARG A 417 2.83 0.50 -16.76
C ARG A 417 3.24 1.02 -15.37
N CYS A 418 4.14 0.33 -14.69
CA CYS A 418 4.69 0.74 -13.40
C CYS A 418 5.97 1.59 -13.52
N GLU A 419 6.38 1.96 -14.74
CA GLU A 419 7.48 2.89 -14.94
C GLU A 419 7.21 4.21 -14.19
N GLY A 420 8.20 4.68 -13.43
CA GLY A 420 8.09 5.92 -12.66
C GLY A 420 7.16 5.86 -11.45
N GLN A 421 6.53 4.72 -11.16
CA GLN A 421 5.55 4.61 -10.05
C GLN A 421 6.18 4.24 -8.70
N ILE A 422 7.47 3.90 -8.68
CA ILE A 422 8.20 3.49 -7.47
C ILE A 422 9.36 4.47 -7.25
N HIS A 423 9.46 5.02 -6.05
CA HIS A 423 10.53 5.94 -5.67
C HIS A 423 11.15 5.55 -4.33
N GLY A 424 12.41 5.95 -4.11
CA GLY A 424 13.15 5.66 -2.88
C GLY A 424 12.97 6.75 -1.83
N VAL A 425 12.78 6.34 -0.57
CA VAL A 425 12.76 7.25 0.59
C VAL A 425 13.87 6.81 1.56
N LEU A 426 14.64 7.77 2.08
CA LEU A 426 15.64 7.50 3.11
C LEU A 426 14.95 7.30 4.45
N GLY A 427 15.13 6.14 5.07
CA GLY A 427 14.77 5.92 6.46
C GLY A 427 15.99 6.07 7.37
N ALA A 428 15.85 6.80 8.47
CA ALA A 428 16.86 6.94 9.51
C ALA A 428 16.47 6.12 10.75
N ARG A 429 17.45 5.42 11.30
CA ARG A 429 17.30 4.56 12.48
C ARG A 429 18.49 4.75 13.41
N ILE A 430 18.25 4.54 14.71
CA ILE A 430 19.28 4.52 15.75
C ILE A 430 19.21 3.18 16.46
N ARG A 431 20.38 2.59 16.74
CA ARG A 431 20.53 1.42 17.61
C ARG A 431 20.94 1.86 19.00
N LEU A 432 20.24 1.38 20.01
CA LEU A 432 20.56 1.57 21.41
C LEU A 432 20.68 0.20 22.09
N PRO A 433 21.50 0.06 23.15
CA PRO A 433 21.46 -1.14 23.97
C PRO A 433 20.11 -1.23 24.72
N ASN A 434 19.54 -2.43 24.83
CA ASN A 434 18.36 -2.67 25.68
C ASN A 434 18.84 -3.15 27.06
N LEU A 435 18.89 -2.23 28.03
CA LEU A 435 19.46 -2.43 29.36
C LEU A 435 18.36 -2.59 30.42
N GLU A 436 18.71 -3.05 31.62
CA GLU A 436 17.73 -3.27 32.71
C GLU A 436 17.14 -1.97 33.29
N PRO A 437 15.83 -1.93 33.58
CA PRO A 437 14.81 -2.90 33.15
C PRO A 437 14.61 -2.85 31.63
N ARG A 438 14.67 -4.02 30.97
CA ARG A 438 14.61 -4.12 29.51
C ARG A 438 13.19 -3.95 29.01
N LEU A 439 13.06 -3.40 27.80
CA LEU A 439 11.82 -3.54 27.04
C LEU A 439 11.69 -5.00 26.59
N GLU A 440 10.57 -5.62 26.94
CA GLU A 440 10.22 -6.98 26.52
C GLU A 440 9.40 -6.96 25.21
N HIS A 441 8.57 -5.93 25.01
CA HIS A 441 7.73 -5.78 23.83
C HIS A 441 8.20 -4.62 22.94
N SER A 442 8.06 -4.83 21.63
CA SER A 442 8.20 -3.76 20.66
C SER A 442 7.03 -2.79 20.77
N LEU A 443 7.30 -1.50 20.58
CA LEU A 443 6.31 -0.45 20.80
C LEU A 443 6.32 0.61 19.70
N LYS A 444 5.24 1.38 19.63
CA LYS A 444 5.13 2.61 18.84
C LYS A 444 4.89 3.78 19.76
N LEU A 445 5.68 4.84 19.61
CA LEU A 445 5.48 6.10 20.32
C LEU A 445 4.71 7.06 19.43
N ALA A 446 3.48 7.40 19.84
CA ALA A 446 2.63 8.32 19.10
C ALA A 446 3.11 9.78 19.28
N ARG A 447 3.11 10.54 18.19
CA ARG A 447 3.56 11.93 18.11
C ARG A 447 2.41 12.81 17.64
N LYS A 448 1.94 13.68 18.52
CA LYS A 448 0.92 14.68 18.16
C LYS A 448 1.51 15.66 17.13
N ALA A 449 0.73 15.97 16.09
CA ALA A 449 1.05 16.98 15.07
C ALA A 449 2.34 16.73 14.24
N HIS A 450 2.80 15.48 14.16
CA HIS A 450 3.93 15.10 13.30
C HIS A 450 3.44 14.33 12.06
N VAL A 451 4.06 14.58 10.91
CA VAL A 451 3.66 13.98 9.61
C VAL A 451 3.74 12.45 9.62
N THR A 452 4.68 11.91 10.37
CA THR A 452 4.73 10.48 10.68
C THR A 452 4.25 10.32 12.11
N GLU A 453 3.01 9.83 12.28
CA GLU A 453 2.33 9.81 13.57
C GLU A 453 3.08 8.97 14.61
N ASP A 454 3.83 7.93 14.19
CA ASP A 454 4.51 7.02 15.12
C ASP A 454 6.03 6.97 14.91
N ALA A 455 6.74 6.70 16.01
CA ALA A 455 8.10 6.18 15.99
C ALA A 455 8.09 4.71 16.39
N ASN A 456 8.64 3.83 15.55
CA ASN A 456 8.76 2.41 15.84
C ASN A 456 9.97 2.19 16.75
N VAL A 457 9.77 1.52 17.89
CA VAL A 457 10.84 1.03 18.78
C VAL A 457 10.77 -0.49 18.75
N THR A 458 11.73 -1.12 18.09
CA THR A 458 11.77 -2.58 17.95
C THR A 458 12.78 -3.20 18.90
N VAL A 459 12.31 -4.17 19.69
CA VAL A 459 13.18 -5.05 20.48
C VAL A 459 13.78 -6.09 19.54
N ALA A 460 15.11 -6.19 19.55
CA ALA A 460 15.85 -7.08 18.67
C ALA A 460 17.13 -7.59 19.35
N THR A 461 17.87 -8.47 18.68
CA THR A 461 19.23 -8.82 19.07
C THR A 461 20.23 -8.50 17.96
N ASP A 462 21.45 -8.10 18.33
CA ASP A 462 22.53 -7.89 17.36
C ASP A 462 23.12 -9.23 16.87
N ASP A 463 24.22 -9.15 16.12
CA ASP A 463 24.93 -10.32 15.56
C ASP A 463 25.60 -11.18 16.65
N ASP A 464 25.91 -10.59 17.81
CA ASP A 464 26.44 -11.30 19.00
C ASP A 464 25.33 -11.86 19.89
N GLY A 465 24.06 -11.63 19.54
CA GLY A 465 22.90 -12.01 20.35
C GLY A 465 22.63 -11.08 21.55
N LYS A 466 23.27 -9.91 21.61
CA LYS A 466 23.01 -8.93 22.68
C LYS A 466 21.68 -8.20 22.41
N PRO A 467 20.90 -7.90 23.46
CA PRO A 467 19.63 -7.24 23.32
C PRO A 467 19.82 -5.76 22.95
N ILE A 468 19.14 -5.32 21.91
CA ILE A 468 19.20 -3.96 21.37
C ILE A 468 17.79 -3.43 21.12
N LEU A 469 17.69 -2.10 21.03
CA LEU A 469 16.53 -1.37 20.55
C LEU A 469 16.88 -0.73 19.21
N ILE A 470 16.01 -0.90 18.24
CA ILE A 470 16.09 -0.22 16.94
C ILE A 470 14.95 0.79 16.90
N ILE A 471 15.31 2.08 16.92
CA ILE A 471 14.33 3.18 16.87
C ILE A 471 14.30 3.75 15.46
N GLY A 472 13.16 3.63 14.79
CA GLY A 472 12.90 4.16 13.45
C GLY A 472 11.84 5.25 13.48
N SER A 473 12.21 6.47 13.09
CA SER A 473 11.31 7.63 13.16
C SER A 473 11.66 8.75 12.17
N GLY A 474 12.88 8.75 11.62
CA GLY A 474 13.32 9.75 10.66
C GLY A 474 13.08 9.28 9.23
N TYR A 475 12.51 10.17 8.42
CA TYR A 475 12.44 10.03 6.97
C TYR A 475 13.14 11.22 6.36
N GLY A 476 13.95 10.98 5.33
CA GLY A 476 14.54 12.01 4.50
C GLY A 476 14.48 11.55 3.05
N TYR A 477 14.88 12.44 2.14
CA TYR A 477 15.12 12.05 0.75
C TYR A 477 16.61 12.12 0.51
N ARG A 478 17.12 11.13 -0.22
CA ARG A 478 18.53 11.10 -0.59
C ARG A 478 18.63 11.53 -2.04
N CYS A 479 19.19 12.71 -2.25
CA CYS A 479 19.91 13.04 -3.46
C CYS A 479 20.92 11.92 -3.76
N ARG A 480 20.79 11.22 -4.88
CA ARG A 480 21.91 10.40 -5.38
C ARG A 480 22.12 10.69 -6.86
N SER A 481 23.06 11.58 -7.11
CA SER A 481 24.05 11.37 -8.15
C SER A 481 24.77 10.04 -7.88
N VAL A 482 24.48 9.00 -8.67
CA VAL A 482 25.39 7.87 -8.92
C VAL A 482 25.44 7.62 -10.41
#